data_AF-A0A2Y9AQS8-F1
#
_entry.id   AF-A0A2Y9AQS8-F1
#
_cell.length_a   1.000
_cell.length_b   1.000
_cell.length_c   1.000
_cell.angle_alpha   90.00
_cell.angle_beta   90.00
_cell.angle_gamma   90.00
#
_symmetry.space_group_name_H-M   'P 1'
#
loop_
_entity.id
_entity.type
_entity.pdbx_description
1 polymer ?
#
loop_
_entity_poly.entity_id
_entity_poly.type
_entity_poly.pdbx_seq_one_letter_code
_entity_poly.pdbx_strand_id
1 'polypeptide(L)' 'MFGPSANVQGAAEENQSRHLLLQLTSDDMPGFLWGDVGVLQFWIDHADLEARNWGAAEMTMEGF' A
#
# COMPACT_ATOMS: atom_id res chain seq x y z
N MET A 1 7.01 5.95 8.15
CA MET A 1 6.20 4.83 8.69
C MET A 1 5.20 5.42 9.68
N PHE A 2 3.91 5.06 9.55
CA PHE A 2 2.72 5.70 10.13
C PHE A 2 2.51 7.17 9.69
N GLY A 3 1.89 7.31 8.53
CA GLY A 3 1.48 8.56 7.92
C GLY A 3 0.49 8.24 6.79
N PRO A 4 -0.12 9.25 6.15
CA PRO A 4 -0.99 9.01 5.02
C PRO A 4 -0.25 8.20 3.94
N SER A 5 -0.94 7.24 3.34
CA SER A 5 -0.48 6.52 2.15
C SER A 5 -0.19 7.52 1.03
N ALA A 6 0.85 7.24 0.24
CA ALA A 6 1.03 7.92 -1.03
C ALA A 6 -0.21 7.64 -1.90
N ASN A 7 -0.68 8.65 -2.61
CA ASN A 7 -1.76 8.51 -3.55
C ASN A 7 -1.24 8.95 -4.92
N VAL A 8 -1.01 8.00 -5.82
CA VAL A 8 -0.51 8.29 -7.17
C VAL A 8 -1.66 8.31 -8.16
N GLN A 9 -2.58 7.33 -8.08
CA GLN A 9 -3.66 7.11 -9.06
C GLN A 9 -5.03 6.79 -8.43
N GLY A 10 -5.15 6.74 -7.10
CA GLY A 10 -6.41 6.58 -6.38
C GLY A 10 -6.47 5.40 -5.42
N ALA A 11 -5.48 4.51 -5.41
CA ALA A 11 -5.52 3.30 -4.56
C ALA A 11 -5.63 3.64 -3.06
N ALA A 12 -4.98 4.73 -2.63
CA ALA A 12 -5.10 5.25 -1.28
C ALA A 12 -6.52 5.75 -0.95
N GLU A 13 -7.22 6.35 -1.92
CA GLU A 13 -8.59 6.83 -1.74
C GLU A 13 -9.59 5.68 -1.66
N GLU A 14 -9.41 4.66 -2.50
CA GLU A 14 -10.24 3.46 -2.49
C GLU A 14 -10.09 2.65 -1.19
N ASN A 15 -8.96 2.77 -0.51
CA ASN A 15 -8.65 2.04 0.72
C ASN A 15 -8.68 2.91 1.99
N GLN A 16 -9.34 4.08 1.97
CA GLN A 16 -9.42 4.99 3.14
C GLN A 16 -9.98 4.36 4.42
N SER A 17 -10.83 3.33 4.31
CA SER A 17 -11.42 2.61 5.44
C SER A 17 -10.55 1.46 5.97
N ARG A 18 -9.42 1.17 5.31
CA ARG A 18 -8.53 0.04 5.60
C ARG A 18 -7.25 0.51 6.27
N HIS A 19 -6.52 -0.43 6.85
CA HIS A 19 -5.22 -0.16 7.46
C HIS A 19 -4.09 -0.42 6.46
N LEU A 20 -3.22 0.58 6.28
CA LEU A 20 -1.98 0.41 5.52
C LEU A 20 -0.96 -0.35 6.37
N LEU A 21 -0.56 -1.54 5.93
CA LEU A 21 0.45 -2.38 6.60
C LEU A 21 1.87 -2.02 6.16
N LEU A 22 2.06 -1.82 4.86
CA LEU A 22 3.37 -1.54 4.26
C LEU A 22 3.18 -0.72 2.98
N GLN A 23 4.10 0.19 2.74
CA GLN A 23 4.23 0.90 1.47
C GLN A 23 5.69 0.93 1.05
N LEU A 24 5.95 0.64 -0.23
CA LEU A 24 7.26 0.76 -0.88
C LEU A 24 7.11 1.70 -2.06
N THR A 25 7.69 2.89 -1.98
CA THR A 25 7.79 3.82 -3.10
C THR A 25 8.95 3.41 -4.01
N SER A 26 8.89 3.82 -5.28
CA SER A 26 10.08 3.77 -6.13
C SER A 26 11.17 4.66 -5.51
N ASP A 27 12.39 4.14 -5.41
CA ASP A 27 13.54 4.82 -4.81
C ASP A 27 14.83 4.22 -5.36
N ASP A 28 15.71 5.09 -5.86
CA ASP A 28 16.98 4.71 -6.49
C ASP A 28 18.00 4.13 -5.51
N MET A 29 17.95 4.49 -4.23
CA MET A 29 18.92 4.00 -3.23
C MET A 29 18.76 2.50 -2.93
N PRO A 30 17.56 1.99 -2.59
CA PRO A 30 17.32 0.55 -2.51
C PRO A 30 17.14 -0.09 -3.90
N GLY A 31 16.97 0.72 -4.95
CA GLY A 31 16.79 0.26 -6.34
C GLY A 31 15.40 -0.25 -6.67
N PHE A 32 14.37 0.24 -5.97
CA PHE A 32 12.98 -0.12 -6.25
C PHE A 32 12.43 0.75 -7.39
N LEU A 33 11.86 0.12 -8.40
CA LEU A 33 11.15 0.79 -9.50
C LEU A 33 9.83 0.07 -9.76
N TRP A 34 8.72 0.76 -9.49
CA TRP A 34 7.37 0.25 -9.69
C TRP A 34 6.73 1.01 -10.85
N GLY A 35 6.77 0.45 -12.06
CA GLY A 35 6.29 1.15 -13.25
C GLY A 35 7.03 2.47 -13.50
N ASP A 36 6.29 3.54 -13.83
CA ASP A 36 6.73 4.92 -14.02
C ASP A 36 6.79 5.67 -12.67
N VAL A 37 7.75 5.28 -11.82
CA VAL A 37 8.01 5.91 -10.50
C VAL A 37 6.82 5.81 -9.54
N GLY A 38 6.20 4.63 -9.52
CA GLY A 38 5.01 4.33 -8.75
C GLY A 38 5.25 3.83 -7.32
N VAL A 39 4.23 3.19 -6.75
CA VAL A 39 4.19 2.72 -5.36
C VAL A 39 3.51 1.36 -5.23
N LEU A 40 4.04 0.51 -4.35
CA LEU A 40 3.43 -0.74 -3.92
C LEU A 40 2.88 -0.58 -2.50
N GLN A 41 1.64 -1.00 -2.26
CA GLN A 41 0.98 -0.88 -0.96
C GLN A 41 0.28 -2.18 -0.56
N PHE A 42 0.27 -2.44 0.75
CA PHE A 42 -0.45 -3.57 1.36
C PHE A 42 -1.48 -3.06 2.35
N TRP A 43 -2.72 -3.54 2.19
CA TRP A 43 -3.89 -3.10 2.92
C TRP A 43 -4.55 -4.27 3.63
N ILE A 44 -5.20 -3.99 4.75
CA ILE A 44 -6.01 -4.98 5.47
C ILE A 44 -7.24 -4.32 6.09
N ASP A 45 -8.36 -5.03 6.09
CA ASP A 45 -9.57 -4.59 6.78
C ASP A 45 -9.39 -4.63 8.30
N HIS A 46 -10.11 -3.76 9.00
CA HIS A 46 -10.00 -3.66 10.45
C HIS A 46 -10.32 -4.98 11.17
N ALA A 47 -11.37 -5.69 10.74
CA ALA A 47 -11.77 -6.96 11.34
C ALA A 47 -10.71 -8.06 11.16
N ASP A 48 -10.08 -8.15 9.99
CA ASP A 48 -9.02 -9.11 9.72
C ASP A 48 -7.73 -8.77 10.46
N LEU A 49 -7.44 -7.48 10.65
CA LEU A 49 -6.34 -7.03 11.49
C LEU A 49 -6.53 -7.45 12.95
N GLU A 50 -7.73 -7.25 13.51
CA GLU A 50 -8.06 -7.68 14.87
C GLU A 50 -7.95 -9.21 15.03
N ALA A 51 -8.41 -9.96 14.03
CA ALA A 51 -8.32 -11.41 13.99
C ALA A 51 -6.91 -11.94 13.66
N ARG A 52 -5.95 -11.07 13.32
CA ARG A 52 -4.61 -11.41 12.82
C ARG A 52 -4.66 -12.32 11.57
N ASN A 53 -5.67 -12.15 10.74
CA ASN A 53 -5.86 -12.87 9.50
C ASN A 53 -5.05 -12.22 8.37
N TRP A 54 -3.73 -12.38 8.39
CA TRP A 54 -2.83 -11.78 7.40
C TRP A 54 -3.06 -12.29 5.97
N GLY A 55 -3.74 -13.43 5.79
CA GLY A 55 -4.08 -13.96 4.48
C GLY A 55 -5.13 -13.14 3.73
N ALA A 56 -5.86 -12.26 4.43
CA ALA A 56 -6.80 -11.32 3.83
C ALA A 56 -6.16 -9.99 3.40
N ALA A 57 -4.84 -9.84 3.55
CA ALA A 57 -4.16 -8.64 3.09
C ALA A 57 -4.17 -8.56 1.56
N GLU A 58 -4.47 -7.36 1.05
CA GLU A 58 -4.52 -7.08 -0.38
C GLU A 58 -3.39 -6.14 -0.80
N MET A 59 -2.91 -6.34 -2.02
CA MET A 59 -1.80 -5.57 -2.58
C MET A 59 -2.31 -4.70 -3.72
N THR A 60 -1.97 -3.41 -3.68
CA THR A 60 -2.15 -2.49 -4.80
C THR A 60 -0.80 -2.04 -5.34
N MET A 61 -0.73 -1.81 -6.65
CA MET A 61 0.42 -1.21 -7.31
C MET A 61 -0.11 -0.08 -8.19
N GLU A 62 0.45 1.11 -8.00
CA GLU A 62 0.21 2.28 -8.86
C GLU A 62 1.50 2.62 -9.60
N GLY A 63 1.41 3.18 -10.81
CA GLY A 63 2.58 3.58 -11.60
C GLY A 63 2.54 3.24 -13.09
N PHE A 64 1.38 3.01 -13.70
CA PHE A 64 1.27 2.77 -15.15
C PHE A 64 0.02 3.41 -15.73
#